data_AF-A0A8J7D1V0-F1
#
_entry.id   AF-A0A8J7D1V0-F1
#
_cell.length_a   1.000
_cell.length_b   1.000
_cell.length_c   1.000
_cell.angle_alpha   90.00
_cell.angle_beta   90.00
_cell.angle_gamma   90.00
#
_symmetry.space_group_name_H-M   'P 1'
#
loop_
_entity.id
_entity.type
_entity.pdbx_description
1 polymer ?
#
loop_
_entity_poly.entity_id
_entity_poly.type
_entity_poly.pdbx_seq_one_letter_code
_entity_poly.pdbx_strand_id
1 'polypeptide(L)'
;MKKFFVAIILTAAMLFNTASAAQPKVQRETLYQVALLQSLTLGYFDGSITVGNLKTHGDTGIGTFEGLDGEMIVLDGVVYRANQNCQINVVADKVTVPFSNVTFFDKDFSVKLKNLRDKESLEKILTASVDKHGANSFYMVKIHGTFNEMLVRSELGQSKPYPTLVEALQATQKERTFENISGTIVGLYCPDFMSSLNSTGWHFHFVSDDKKFGGHVLGLDLKSGTADLDKTDNFEMGLPNKANFNELNFKADLREQIRKAEQDSYQSKEAA
;
A
#
# COMPACT_ATOMS: atom_id res chain seq x y z
N MET A 1 15.24 27.89 86.27
CA MET A 1 15.57 28.79 85.15
C MET A 1 16.50 28.06 84.19
N LYS A 2 16.23 28.18 82.87
CA LYS A 2 16.96 27.61 81.71
C LYS A 2 16.53 26.18 81.34
N LYS A 3 16.22 25.81 80.10
CA LYS A 3 15.90 26.48 78.82
C LYS A 3 15.17 25.39 78.00
N PHE A 4 13.99 25.69 77.45
CA PHE A 4 13.30 24.81 76.49
C PHE A 4 14.13 24.76 75.19
N PHE A 5 14.45 23.56 74.70
CA PHE A 5 14.87 23.33 73.32
C PHE A 5 13.71 22.67 72.58
N VAL A 6 13.03 23.44 71.75
CA VAL A 6 12.09 22.93 70.76
C VAL A 6 12.90 22.61 69.51
N ALA A 7 13.00 21.32 69.18
CA ALA A 7 13.56 20.87 67.91
C ALA A 7 12.50 21.05 66.81
N ILE A 8 12.73 21.99 65.90
CA ILE A 8 11.94 22.17 64.69
C ILE A 8 12.43 21.14 63.67
N ILE A 9 11.65 20.09 63.44
CA ILE A 9 11.86 19.17 62.32
C ILE A 9 11.24 19.80 61.08
N LEU A 10 12.08 20.34 60.20
CA LEU A 10 11.69 20.76 58.85
C LEU A 10 11.54 19.51 57.97
N THR A 11 10.32 19.01 57.81
CA THR A 11 9.98 18.05 56.76
C THR A 11 9.87 18.77 55.42
N ALA A 12 10.88 18.64 54.57
CA ALA A 12 10.81 19.04 53.17
C ALA A 12 9.97 18.01 52.39
N ALA A 13 8.73 18.38 52.03
CA ALA A 13 7.93 17.58 51.11
C ALA A 13 8.43 17.81 49.68
N MET A 14 9.16 16.85 49.12
CA MET A 14 9.45 16.81 47.68
C MET A 14 8.17 16.46 46.93
N LEU A 15 7.57 17.46 46.29
CA LEU A 15 6.49 17.28 45.32
C LEU A 15 7.10 16.67 44.05
N PHE A 16 6.95 15.36 43.87
CA PHE A 16 7.21 14.69 42.59
C PHE A 16 6.11 15.11 41.60
N ASN A 17 6.46 16.05 40.72
CA ASN A 17 5.60 16.44 39.62
C ASN A 17 5.73 15.38 38.50
N THR A 18 4.88 14.34 38.54
CA THR A 18 4.82 13.34 37.47
C THR A 18 4.08 13.94 36.28
N ALA A 19 4.80 14.70 35.45
CA ALA A 19 4.35 15.01 34.11
C ALA A 19 4.32 13.70 33.32
N SER A 20 3.12 13.10 33.17
CA SER A 20 2.90 12.01 32.23
C SER A 20 3.21 12.56 30.83
N ALA A 21 4.36 12.20 30.27
CA ALA A 21 4.64 12.46 28.86
C ALA A 21 3.54 11.78 28.04
N ALA A 22 2.64 12.58 27.46
CA ALA A 22 1.66 12.07 26.53
C ALA A 22 2.43 11.39 25.40
N GLN A 23 2.24 10.07 25.23
CA GLN A 23 2.73 9.38 24.05
C GLN A 23 2.14 10.09 22.82
N PRO A 24 2.95 10.45 21.82
CA PRO A 24 2.42 11.07 20.61
C PRO A 24 1.35 10.14 20.04
N LYS A 25 0.13 10.67 19.84
CA LYS A 25 -0.96 9.94 19.22
C LYS A 25 -0.50 9.53 17.82
N VAL A 26 -0.47 8.23 17.53
CA VAL A 26 -0.19 7.73 16.17
C VAL A 26 -1.17 8.42 15.22
N GLN A 27 -0.66 9.11 14.22
CA GLN A 27 -1.47 9.76 13.19
C GLN A 27 -1.94 8.67 12.23
N ARG A 28 -3.22 8.28 12.36
CA ARG A 28 -3.81 7.17 11.58
C ARG A 28 -4.32 7.61 10.21
N GLU A 29 -4.66 8.89 10.08
CA GLU A 29 -5.08 9.54 8.83
C GLU A 29 -3.91 9.95 7.92
N THR A 30 -2.84 9.15 7.85
CA THR A 30 -1.65 9.46 7.04
C THR A 30 -1.33 8.33 6.07
N LEU A 31 -1.34 8.63 4.77
CA LEU A 31 -0.79 7.77 3.76
C LEU A 31 0.73 7.92 3.77
N TYR A 32 1.42 6.86 4.13
CA TYR A 32 2.87 6.78 4.06
C TYR A 32 3.29 6.11 2.75
N GLN A 33 4.04 6.82 1.93
CA GLN A 33 4.59 6.33 0.67
C GLN A 33 6.11 6.14 0.76
N VAL A 34 6.60 5.00 0.28
CA VAL A 34 8.03 4.73 0.11
C VAL A 34 8.44 5.14 -1.29
N ALA A 35 9.36 6.10 -1.41
CA ALA A 35 9.86 6.65 -2.66
C ALA A 35 8.74 7.13 -3.61
N LEU A 36 9.02 7.23 -4.92
CA LEU A 36 8.06 7.65 -5.94
C LEU A 36 7.74 6.47 -6.85
N LEU A 37 6.51 6.37 -7.34
CA LEU A 37 6.20 5.42 -8.40
C LEU A 37 7.01 5.71 -9.67
N GLN A 38 7.35 6.98 -9.90
CA GLN A 38 8.23 7.45 -10.96
C GLN A 38 9.64 6.87 -10.81
N SER A 39 10.14 6.74 -9.58
CA SER A 39 11.46 6.12 -9.35
C SER A 39 11.42 4.63 -9.69
N LEU A 40 10.36 3.93 -9.29
CA LEU A 40 10.13 2.54 -9.65
C LEU A 40 10.04 2.38 -11.18
N THR A 41 9.30 3.27 -11.84
CA THR A 41 9.13 3.29 -13.30
C THR A 41 10.48 3.38 -14.04
N LEU A 42 11.42 4.17 -13.48
CA LEU A 42 12.77 4.36 -14.01
C LEU A 42 13.74 3.21 -13.66
N GLY A 43 13.29 2.13 -13.03
CA GLY A 43 14.14 0.98 -12.68
C GLY A 43 14.84 1.11 -11.32
N TYR A 44 14.41 2.04 -10.46
CA TYR A 44 14.89 2.11 -9.08
C TYR A 44 14.21 1.02 -8.24
N PHE A 45 14.76 -0.20 -8.28
CA PHE A 45 14.25 -1.35 -7.53
C PHE A 45 15.03 -1.62 -6.24
N ASP A 46 15.99 -0.78 -5.88
CA ASP A 46 16.74 -0.91 -4.63
C ASP A 46 15.84 -0.64 -3.41
N GLY A 47 15.92 -1.48 -2.39
CA GLY A 47 15.11 -1.32 -1.19
C GLY A 47 15.48 -0.08 -0.37
N SER A 48 14.47 0.67 0.04
CA SER A 48 14.59 1.97 0.73
C SER A 48 14.39 1.84 2.23
N ILE A 49 13.42 1.03 2.63
CA ILE A 49 13.14 0.68 4.04
C ILE A 49 12.92 -0.83 4.17
N THR A 50 12.91 -1.32 5.41
CA THR A 50 12.55 -2.72 5.71
C THR A 50 11.04 -2.87 5.89
N VAL A 51 10.52 -4.09 5.73
CA VAL A 51 9.13 -4.46 6.06
C VAL A 51 8.82 -4.15 7.53
N GLY A 52 9.77 -4.40 8.44
CA GLY A 52 9.60 -4.08 9.86
C GLY A 52 9.38 -2.58 10.10
N ASN A 53 10.14 -1.72 9.39
CA ASN A 53 9.94 -0.27 9.44
C ASN A 53 8.65 0.15 8.72
N LEU A 54 8.31 -0.45 7.57
CA LEU A 54 7.06 -0.15 6.87
C LEU A 54 5.83 -0.33 7.78
N LYS A 55 5.81 -1.40 8.58
CA LYS A 55 4.73 -1.69 9.53
C LYS A 55 4.58 -0.64 10.65
N THR A 56 5.59 0.19 10.90
CA THR A 56 5.44 1.30 11.87
C THR A 56 4.68 2.48 11.29
N HIS A 57 4.45 2.50 9.99
CA HIS A 57 3.71 3.55 9.27
C HIS A 57 2.32 3.11 8.81
N GLY A 58 1.99 1.82 8.85
CA GLY A 58 0.66 1.34 8.49
C GLY A 58 0.48 -0.17 8.62
N ASP A 59 -0.78 -0.58 8.63
CA ASP A 59 -1.23 -1.97 8.75
C ASP A 59 -1.98 -2.48 7.51
N THR A 60 -2.24 -1.59 6.54
CA THR A 60 -2.98 -1.89 5.32
C THR A 60 -2.36 -1.11 4.15
N GLY A 61 -2.21 -1.76 3.00
CA GLY A 61 -1.59 -1.13 1.84
C GLY A 61 -1.09 -2.09 0.77
N ILE A 62 -0.38 -1.53 -0.20
CA ILE A 62 0.10 -2.21 -1.42
C ILE A 62 1.53 -1.75 -1.78
N GLY A 63 2.20 -2.45 -2.69
CA GLY A 63 3.54 -2.12 -3.14
C GLY A 63 4.27 -3.29 -3.78
N THR A 64 5.60 -3.28 -3.72
CA THR A 64 6.47 -4.36 -4.21
C THR A 64 7.69 -4.53 -3.29
N PHE A 65 8.61 -5.43 -3.63
CA PHE A 65 9.83 -5.71 -2.86
C PHE A 65 11.09 -5.36 -3.65
N GLU A 66 12.24 -5.30 -2.96
CA GLU A 66 13.52 -5.01 -3.59
C GLU A 66 13.76 -5.95 -4.78
N GLY A 67 14.22 -5.37 -5.89
CA GLY A 67 14.35 -6.06 -7.16
C GLY A 67 13.03 -6.21 -7.92
N LEU A 68 11.93 -5.54 -7.55
CA LEU A 68 10.60 -5.78 -8.14
C LEU A 68 10.21 -7.27 -8.00
N ASP A 69 10.44 -7.83 -6.81
CA ASP A 69 10.25 -9.27 -6.55
C ASP A 69 8.84 -9.57 -6.06
N GLY A 70 7.90 -9.44 -6.99
CA GLY A 70 6.49 -9.75 -6.81
C GLY A 70 5.70 -8.66 -6.09
N GLU A 71 4.42 -8.92 -5.92
CA GLU A 71 3.45 -7.92 -5.48
C GLU A 71 3.26 -7.99 -3.96
N MET A 72 3.29 -6.84 -3.30
CA MET A 72 3.07 -6.70 -1.85
C MET A 72 1.60 -6.46 -1.55
N ILE A 73 1.06 -7.19 -0.57
CA ILE A 73 -0.26 -6.91 0.02
C ILE A 73 -0.06 -6.80 1.53
N VAL A 74 -0.37 -5.63 2.09
CA VAL A 74 -0.40 -5.43 3.54
C VAL A 74 -1.85 -5.48 3.99
N LEU A 75 -2.19 -6.45 4.83
CA LEU A 75 -3.55 -6.66 5.32
C LEU A 75 -3.51 -7.02 6.80
N ASP A 76 -4.14 -6.17 7.61
CA ASP A 76 -4.27 -6.31 9.07
C ASP A 76 -2.91 -6.55 9.75
N GLY A 77 -1.90 -5.78 9.33
CA GLY A 77 -0.53 -5.81 9.86
C GLY A 77 0.35 -6.95 9.34
N VAL A 78 -0.19 -7.84 8.50
CA VAL A 78 0.59 -8.91 7.86
C VAL A 78 0.99 -8.48 6.45
N VAL A 79 2.27 -8.66 6.12
CA VAL A 79 2.81 -8.37 4.79
C VAL A 79 2.94 -9.67 4.01
N TYR A 80 2.16 -9.77 2.94
CA TYR A 80 2.16 -10.87 2.00
C TYR A 80 2.91 -10.49 0.73
N ARG A 81 3.58 -11.46 0.13
CA ARG A 81 4.12 -11.39 -1.22
C ARG A 81 3.36 -12.37 -2.10
N ALA A 82 2.75 -11.89 -3.17
CA ALA A 82 2.45 -12.73 -4.32
C ALA A 82 3.74 -12.88 -5.14
N ASN A 83 4.23 -14.11 -5.32
CA ASN A 83 5.37 -14.35 -6.21
C ASN A 83 4.92 -14.34 -7.68
N GLN A 84 5.85 -14.49 -8.63
CA GLN A 84 5.55 -14.58 -10.07
C GLN A 84 4.44 -15.57 -10.44
N ASN A 85 4.20 -16.63 -9.65
CA ASN A 85 3.12 -17.60 -9.92
C ASN A 85 1.80 -17.23 -9.20
N CYS A 86 1.69 -15.99 -8.72
CA CYS A 86 0.58 -15.48 -7.91
C CYS A 86 0.37 -16.26 -6.61
N GLN A 87 1.42 -16.89 -6.07
CA GLN A 87 1.35 -17.65 -4.82
C GLN A 87 1.77 -16.77 -3.64
N ILE A 88 1.00 -16.83 -2.56
CA ILE A 88 1.17 -15.99 -1.38
C ILE A 88 2.17 -16.58 -0.41
N ASN A 89 3.09 -15.74 0.09
CA ASN A 89 3.99 -16.04 1.19
C ASN A 89 3.99 -14.89 2.20
N VAL A 90 4.12 -15.19 3.50
CA VAL A 90 4.32 -14.15 4.52
C VAL A 90 5.78 -13.69 4.47
N VAL A 91 5.98 -12.38 4.54
CA VAL A 91 7.31 -11.76 4.39
C VAL A 91 7.91 -11.41 5.74
N ALA A 92 9.19 -11.74 5.91
CA ALA A 92 9.95 -11.43 7.12
C ALA A 92 10.31 -9.93 7.19
N ASP A 93 10.37 -9.38 8.41
CA ASP A 93 10.57 -7.95 8.65
C ASP A 93 11.89 -7.39 8.08
N LYS A 94 12.89 -8.24 7.84
CA LYS A 94 14.19 -7.84 7.27
C LYS A 94 14.16 -7.58 5.76
N VAL A 95 13.12 -8.03 5.06
CA VAL A 95 12.99 -7.83 3.61
C VAL A 95 12.82 -6.35 3.33
N THR A 96 13.39 -5.86 2.24
CA THR A 96 13.43 -4.43 1.89
C THR A 96 12.43 -4.09 0.79
N VAL A 97 12.02 -2.82 0.78
CA VAL A 97 10.88 -2.30 0.02
C VAL A 97 11.33 -1.06 -0.77
N PRO A 98 11.25 -1.06 -2.11
CA PRO A 98 11.62 0.08 -2.95
C PRO A 98 10.46 1.06 -3.11
N PHE A 99 9.22 0.54 -3.12
CA PHE A 99 7.98 1.31 -3.26
C PHE A 99 6.82 0.62 -2.55
N SER A 100 6.03 1.38 -1.82
CA SER A 100 4.81 0.94 -1.14
C SER A 100 3.98 2.14 -0.69
N ASN A 101 2.69 1.93 -0.52
CA ASN A 101 1.75 2.86 0.09
C ASN A 101 1.02 2.15 1.22
N VAL A 102 1.14 2.65 2.45
CA VAL A 102 0.46 2.09 3.63
C VAL A 102 -0.20 3.18 4.45
N THR A 103 -1.26 2.81 5.16
CA THR A 103 -1.87 3.63 6.22
C THR A 103 -2.26 2.72 7.39
N PHE A 104 -2.53 3.31 8.55
CA PHE A 104 -3.18 2.60 9.65
C PHE A 104 -4.68 2.64 9.43
N PHE A 105 -5.24 1.55 8.93
CA PHE A 105 -6.60 1.56 8.41
C PHE A 105 -7.65 1.82 9.50
N ASP A 106 -8.47 2.85 9.27
CA ASP A 106 -9.67 3.17 10.05
C ASP A 106 -10.90 3.11 9.15
N LYS A 107 -11.86 2.24 9.50
CA LYS A 107 -13.09 2.14 8.72
C LYS A 107 -13.98 3.36 9.00
N ASP A 108 -14.07 4.26 8.03
CA ASP A 108 -14.96 5.41 8.08
C ASP A 108 -16.37 5.07 7.58
N PHE A 109 -16.45 4.42 6.43
CA PHE A 109 -17.73 4.05 5.82
C PHE A 109 -17.61 2.80 4.95
N SER A 110 -18.77 2.24 4.58
CA SER A 110 -18.85 1.00 3.81
C SER A 110 -19.80 1.15 2.62
N VAL A 111 -19.48 0.47 1.53
CA VAL A 111 -20.32 0.32 0.33
C VAL A 111 -20.63 -1.16 0.13
N LYS A 112 -21.92 -1.49 -0.04
CA LYS A 112 -22.34 -2.86 -0.39
C LYS A 112 -22.20 -3.07 -1.90
N LEU A 113 -21.53 -4.16 -2.26
CA LEU A 113 -21.25 -4.52 -3.65
C LEU A 113 -21.98 -5.81 -3.99
N LYS A 114 -22.60 -5.87 -5.18
CA LYS A 114 -23.32 -7.04 -5.65
C LYS A 114 -23.32 -7.08 -7.16
N ASN A 115 -23.06 -8.27 -7.73
CA ASN A 115 -23.16 -8.56 -9.15
C ASN A 115 -22.40 -7.56 -10.06
N LEU A 116 -21.11 -7.33 -9.79
CA LEU A 116 -20.26 -6.48 -10.63
C LEU A 116 -19.51 -7.36 -11.63
N ARG A 117 -19.57 -7.02 -12.92
CA ARG A 117 -19.04 -7.88 -13.99
C ARG A 117 -17.57 -7.65 -14.31
N ASP A 118 -17.04 -6.50 -13.92
CA ASP A 118 -15.70 -6.05 -14.29
C ASP A 118 -15.13 -5.08 -13.24
N LYS A 119 -13.82 -4.81 -13.37
CA LYS A 119 -13.07 -3.85 -12.55
C LYS A 119 -13.60 -2.41 -12.74
N GLU A 120 -13.99 -2.03 -13.95
CA GLU A 120 -14.51 -0.69 -14.25
C GLU A 120 -15.81 -0.39 -13.46
N SER A 121 -16.72 -1.35 -13.37
CA SER A 121 -17.95 -1.24 -12.58
C SER A 121 -17.67 -1.06 -11.10
N LEU A 122 -16.64 -1.74 -10.58
CA LEU A 122 -16.18 -1.56 -9.20
C LEU A 122 -15.63 -0.15 -9.00
N GLU A 123 -14.69 0.27 -9.84
CA GLU A 123 -14.07 1.60 -9.78
C GLU A 123 -15.12 2.71 -9.84
N LYS A 124 -16.09 2.61 -10.74
CA LYS A 124 -17.18 3.58 -10.86
C LYS A 124 -17.98 3.73 -9.57
N ILE A 125 -18.31 2.61 -8.90
CA ILE A 125 -19.05 2.63 -7.63
C ILE A 125 -18.20 3.24 -6.52
N LEU A 126 -16.92 2.89 -6.44
CA LEU A 126 -16.02 3.41 -5.42
C LEU A 126 -15.73 4.90 -5.63
N THR A 127 -15.49 5.33 -6.86
CA THR A 127 -15.28 6.75 -7.23
C THR A 127 -16.51 7.58 -6.91
N ALA A 128 -17.73 7.11 -7.20
CA ALA A 128 -18.94 7.82 -6.79
C ALA A 128 -19.04 7.99 -5.26
N SER A 129 -18.49 7.04 -4.50
CA SER A 129 -18.39 7.15 -3.03
C SER A 129 -17.33 8.18 -2.62
N VAL A 130 -16.16 8.17 -3.27
CA VAL A 130 -15.09 9.15 -3.06
C VAL A 130 -15.57 10.58 -3.36
N ASP A 131 -16.26 10.79 -4.48
CA ASP A 131 -16.79 12.11 -4.88
C ASP A 131 -17.73 12.70 -3.82
N LYS A 132 -18.48 11.84 -3.13
CA LYS A 132 -19.39 12.23 -2.04
C LYS A 132 -18.65 12.63 -0.76
N HIS A 133 -17.48 12.07 -0.48
CA HIS A 133 -16.73 12.27 0.77
C HIS A 133 -15.50 13.18 0.63
N GLY A 134 -15.16 13.56 -0.61
CA GLY A 134 -14.11 14.50 -0.98
C GLY A 134 -13.12 13.86 -1.95
N ALA A 135 -13.20 14.21 -3.24
CA ALA A 135 -12.39 13.63 -4.31
C ALA A 135 -10.89 13.97 -4.26
N ASN A 136 -10.51 14.98 -3.48
CA ASN A 136 -9.13 15.46 -3.37
C ASN A 136 -8.35 14.83 -2.19
N SER A 137 -8.89 13.79 -1.56
CA SER A 137 -8.26 13.02 -0.48
C SER A 137 -7.83 11.64 -0.99
N PHE A 138 -6.84 11.03 -0.32
CA PHE A 138 -6.55 9.61 -0.55
C PHE A 138 -7.63 8.75 0.10
N TYR A 139 -7.84 7.55 -0.45
CA TYR A 139 -8.64 6.54 0.23
C TYR A 139 -7.94 5.19 0.19
N MET A 140 -7.84 4.54 1.35
CA MET A 140 -7.53 3.11 1.39
C MET A 140 -8.84 2.33 1.41
N VAL A 141 -8.91 1.22 0.69
CA VAL A 141 -10.10 0.37 0.66
C VAL A 141 -9.74 -1.08 0.95
N LYS A 142 -10.55 -1.73 1.79
CA LYS A 142 -10.58 -3.18 1.96
C LYS A 142 -11.90 -3.72 1.43
N ILE A 143 -11.84 -4.61 0.44
CA ILE A 143 -13.02 -5.21 -0.18
C ILE A 143 -12.99 -6.70 0.08
N HIS A 144 -13.73 -7.15 1.10
CA HIS A 144 -13.95 -8.57 1.32
C HIS A 144 -15.16 -9.05 0.52
N GLY A 145 -15.00 -10.14 -0.22
CA GLY A 145 -16.07 -10.66 -1.04
C GLY A 145 -15.79 -12.01 -1.68
N THR A 146 -16.78 -12.45 -2.46
CA THR A 146 -16.75 -13.66 -3.27
C THR A 146 -16.82 -13.29 -4.73
N PHE A 147 -15.94 -13.87 -5.53
CA PHE A 147 -15.75 -13.55 -6.94
C PHE A 147 -16.06 -14.77 -7.80
N ASN A 148 -16.79 -14.58 -8.90
CA ASN A 148 -16.86 -15.57 -9.97
C ASN A 148 -15.48 -15.74 -10.60
N GLU A 149 -14.78 -14.61 -10.81
CA GLU A 149 -13.47 -14.56 -11.45
C GLU A 149 -12.62 -13.48 -10.78
N MET A 150 -11.33 -13.75 -10.63
CA MET A 150 -10.31 -12.80 -10.20
C MET A 150 -9.08 -12.96 -11.09
N LEU A 151 -8.82 -11.97 -11.94
CA LEU A 151 -7.64 -11.89 -12.79
C LEU A 151 -6.59 -11.03 -12.10
N VAL A 152 -5.46 -11.65 -11.75
CA VAL A 152 -4.31 -10.98 -11.14
C VAL A 152 -3.05 -11.21 -11.96
N ARG A 153 -2.03 -10.39 -11.71
CA ARG A 153 -0.67 -10.64 -12.15
C ARG A 153 0.33 -10.57 -11.00
N SER A 154 1.52 -11.09 -11.27
CA SER A 154 2.74 -10.77 -10.51
C SER A 154 3.98 -11.10 -11.35
N GLU A 155 5.11 -10.55 -10.99
CA GLU A 155 6.37 -10.58 -11.72
C GLU A 155 7.49 -11.31 -10.97
N LEU A 156 8.56 -11.63 -11.70
CA LEU A 156 9.76 -12.24 -11.13
C LEU A 156 10.69 -11.13 -10.66
N GLY A 157 11.35 -11.34 -9.53
CA GLY A 157 12.44 -10.47 -9.10
C GLY A 157 13.52 -10.29 -10.18
N GLN A 158 13.94 -9.05 -10.34
CA GLN A 158 14.98 -8.58 -11.24
C GLN A 158 16.33 -8.54 -10.52
N SER A 159 17.40 -8.59 -11.30
CA SER A 159 18.78 -8.37 -10.84
C SER A 159 19.40 -7.15 -11.51
N LYS A 160 20.41 -6.56 -10.89
CA LYS A 160 21.15 -5.45 -11.49
C LYS A 160 21.91 -5.87 -12.76
N PRO A 161 22.07 -4.98 -13.76
CA PRO A 161 21.45 -3.66 -13.86
C PRO A 161 19.93 -3.79 -14.07
N TYR A 162 19.16 -3.01 -13.29
CA TYR A 162 17.70 -3.10 -13.35
C TYR A 162 17.17 -2.50 -14.66
N PRO A 163 16.21 -3.16 -15.33
CA PRO A 163 15.49 -2.58 -16.45
C PRO A 163 14.47 -1.54 -15.96
N THR A 164 13.81 -0.83 -16.88
CA THR A 164 12.62 -0.04 -16.54
C THR A 164 11.47 -0.94 -16.10
N LEU A 165 10.48 -0.39 -15.40
CA LEU A 165 9.31 -1.15 -14.94
C LEU A 165 8.57 -1.82 -16.11
N VAL A 166 8.36 -1.10 -17.22
CA VAL A 166 7.68 -1.62 -18.41
C VAL A 166 8.45 -2.80 -19.01
N GLU A 167 9.77 -2.70 -19.12
CA GLU A 167 10.62 -3.78 -19.64
C GLU A 167 10.60 -5.01 -18.71
N ALA A 168 10.68 -4.81 -17.39
CA ALA A 168 10.60 -5.89 -16.41
C ALA A 168 9.26 -6.65 -16.51
N LEU A 169 8.16 -5.91 -16.56
CA LEU A 169 6.81 -6.46 -16.64
C LEU A 169 6.59 -7.21 -17.95
N GLN A 170 7.03 -6.64 -19.08
CA GLN A 170 6.95 -7.33 -20.38
C GLN A 170 7.73 -8.65 -20.39
N ALA A 171 8.89 -8.70 -19.73
CA ALA A 171 9.73 -9.88 -19.72
C ALA A 171 9.27 -10.95 -18.72
N THR A 172 8.68 -10.56 -17.60
CA THR A 172 8.59 -11.45 -16.44
C THR A 172 7.24 -11.53 -15.75
N GLN A 173 6.27 -10.67 -16.06
CA GLN A 173 4.96 -10.80 -15.43
C GLN A 173 4.25 -12.07 -15.89
N LYS A 174 3.42 -12.63 -15.02
CA LYS A 174 2.48 -13.69 -15.37
C LYS A 174 1.10 -13.30 -14.86
N GLU A 175 0.14 -13.44 -15.75
CA GLU A 175 -1.28 -13.32 -15.42
C GLU A 175 -1.86 -14.68 -15.00
N ARG A 176 -2.78 -14.64 -14.05
CA ARG A 176 -3.51 -15.79 -13.51
C ARG A 176 -4.94 -15.41 -13.23
N THR A 177 -5.85 -16.23 -13.75
CA THR A 177 -7.28 -16.15 -13.44
C THR A 177 -7.64 -17.21 -12.39
N PHE A 178 -8.33 -16.79 -11.34
CA PHE A 178 -8.88 -17.68 -10.32
C PHE A 178 -10.40 -17.63 -10.36
N GLU A 179 -11.02 -18.79 -10.47
CA GLU A 179 -12.48 -18.92 -10.49
C GLU A 179 -13.04 -19.24 -9.11
N ASN A 180 -14.25 -18.74 -8.82
CA ASN A 180 -15.02 -19.05 -7.61
C ASN A 180 -14.22 -18.85 -6.31
N ILE A 181 -13.48 -17.75 -6.25
CA ILE A 181 -12.55 -17.44 -5.16
C ILE A 181 -13.16 -16.45 -4.17
N SER A 182 -12.81 -16.59 -2.90
CA SER A 182 -13.14 -15.61 -1.86
C SER A 182 -11.85 -14.99 -1.32
N GLY A 183 -11.88 -13.71 -0.97
CA GLY A 183 -10.69 -13.01 -0.52
C GLY A 183 -10.93 -11.53 -0.29
N THR A 184 -9.82 -10.83 -0.08
CA THR A 184 -9.79 -9.39 0.18
C THR A 184 -9.00 -8.68 -0.89
N ILE A 185 -9.59 -7.67 -1.52
CA ILE A 185 -8.86 -6.66 -2.28
C ILE A 185 -8.43 -5.57 -1.30
N VAL A 186 -7.16 -5.17 -1.36
CA VAL A 186 -6.64 -3.95 -0.74
C VAL A 186 -6.33 -2.97 -1.86
N GLY A 187 -6.77 -1.72 -1.74
CA GLY A 187 -6.51 -0.74 -2.79
C GLY A 187 -6.37 0.68 -2.30
N LEU A 188 -5.67 1.46 -3.11
CA LEU A 188 -5.46 2.88 -2.92
C LEU A 188 -6.21 3.65 -4.00
N TYR A 189 -6.98 4.66 -3.60
CA TYR A 189 -7.37 5.78 -4.43
C TYR A 189 -6.39 6.92 -4.25
N CYS A 190 -5.88 7.44 -5.35
CA CYS A 190 -4.95 8.55 -5.38
C CYS A 190 -5.55 9.72 -6.21
N PRO A 191 -5.68 10.93 -5.65
CA PRO A 191 -6.22 12.09 -6.35
C PRO A 191 -5.41 12.49 -7.59
N ASP A 192 -6.08 13.09 -8.58
CA ASP A 192 -5.46 13.43 -9.88
C ASP A 192 -4.23 14.37 -9.78
N PHE A 193 -4.21 15.27 -8.79
CA PHE A 193 -3.08 16.19 -8.59
C PHE A 193 -1.79 15.50 -8.11
N MET A 194 -1.86 14.22 -7.74
CA MET A 194 -0.71 13.43 -7.27
C MET A 194 0.00 12.65 -8.39
N SER A 195 -0.38 12.83 -9.65
CA SER A 195 0.17 12.11 -10.82
C SER A 195 1.70 12.20 -11.01
N SER A 196 2.37 13.16 -10.37
CA SER A 196 3.83 13.28 -10.39
C SER A 196 4.54 12.44 -9.32
N LEU A 197 3.80 11.83 -8.39
CA LEU A 197 4.33 11.07 -7.25
C LEU A 197 3.81 9.62 -7.20
N ASN A 198 2.63 9.36 -7.79
CA ASN A 198 1.98 8.04 -7.78
C ASN A 198 1.06 7.83 -9.00
N SER A 199 0.43 6.67 -9.12
CA SER A 199 -0.64 6.38 -10.09
C SER A 199 -1.95 6.99 -9.57
N THR A 200 -2.69 7.70 -10.43
CA THR A 200 -3.96 8.34 -10.05
C THR A 200 -5.15 7.40 -10.25
N GLY A 201 -6.25 7.66 -9.56
CA GLY A 201 -7.40 6.76 -9.52
C GLY A 201 -7.11 5.54 -8.65
N TRP A 202 -7.64 4.38 -9.05
CA TRP A 202 -7.59 3.17 -8.24
C TRP A 202 -6.43 2.22 -8.61
N HIS A 203 -5.79 1.70 -7.58
CA HIS A 203 -4.76 0.65 -7.67
C HIS A 203 -5.09 -0.46 -6.66
N PHE A 204 -5.27 -1.69 -7.13
CA PHE A 204 -5.78 -2.80 -6.33
C PHE A 204 -4.85 -4.00 -6.34
N HIS A 205 -4.60 -4.58 -5.16
CA HIS A 205 -4.01 -5.90 -5.01
C HIS A 205 -5.00 -6.84 -4.31
N PHE A 206 -4.87 -8.14 -4.51
CA PHE A 206 -5.77 -9.16 -3.97
C PHE A 206 -5.01 -10.22 -3.17
N VAL A 207 -5.65 -10.72 -2.11
CA VAL A 207 -5.24 -11.91 -1.37
C VAL A 207 -6.46 -12.78 -1.05
N SER A 208 -6.37 -14.06 -1.40
CA SER A 208 -7.39 -15.07 -1.11
C SER A 208 -7.58 -15.34 0.38
N ASP A 209 -8.76 -15.83 0.76
CA ASP A 209 -9.09 -16.14 2.15
C ASP A 209 -8.18 -17.22 2.73
N ASP A 210 -7.87 -18.25 1.94
CA ASP A 210 -6.96 -19.33 2.32
C ASP A 210 -5.47 -18.96 2.24
N LYS A 211 -5.16 -17.71 1.87
CA LYS A 211 -3.82 -17.13 1.78
C LYS A 211 -2.89 -17.93 0.86
N LYS A 212 -3.42 -18.55 -0.20
CA LYS A 212 -2.60 -19.26 -1.19
C LYS A 212 -2.34 -18.45 -2.45
N PHE A 213 -3.29 -17.64 -2.86
CA PHE A 213 -3.24 -16.90 -4.12
C PHE A 213 -3.49 -15.40 -3.96
N GLY A 214 -2.86 -14.59 -4.80
CA GLY A 214 -2.96 -13.13 -4.79
C GLY A 214 -2.12 -12.47 -5.88
N GLY A 215 -2.12 -11.13 -5.91
CA GLY A 215 -1.37 -10.34 -6.88
C GLY A 215 -2.01 -8.99 -7.17
N HIS A 216 -1.46 -8.27 -8.14
CA HIS A 216 -2.03 -7.01 -8.66
C HIS A 216 -3.27 -7.31 -9.50
N VAL A 217 -4.39 -6.64 -9.24
CA VAL A 217 -5.69 -6.93 -9.86
C VAL A 217 -5.81 -6.26 -11.22
N LEU A 218 -5.99 -7.07 -12.27
CA LEU A 218 -6.25 -6.59 -13.64
C LEU A 218 -7.74 -6.69 -14.00
N GLY A 219 -8.47 -7.64 -13.40
CA GLY A 219 -9.89 -7.84 -13.69
C GLY A 219 -10.59 -8.67 -12.61
N LEU A 220 -11.91 -8.60 -12.56
CA LEU A 220 -12.74 -9.35 -11.60
C LEU A 220 -14.19 -9.47 -12.10
N ASP A 221 -14.89 -10.52 -11.66
CA ASP A 221 -16.36 -10.59 -11.61
C ASP A 221 -16.76 -10.87 -10.16
N LEU A 222 -17.37 -9.89 -9.49
CA LEU A 222 -17.78 -9.95 -8.09
C LEU A 222 -19.24 -10.38 -7.96
N LYS A 223 -19.46 -11.47 -7.21
CA LYS A 223 -20.82 -11.92 -6.82
C LYS A 223 -21.39 -11.00 -5.75
N SER A 224 -20.65 -10.83 -4.66
CA SER A 224 -21.05 -9.99 -3.52
C SER A 224 -19.85 -9.67 -2.65
N GLY A 225 -19.89 -8.51 -2.01
CA GLY A 225 -18.85 -8.08 -1.08
C GLY A 225 -19.23 -6.80 -0.34
N THR A 226 -18.34 -6.38 0.55
CA THR A 226 -18.40 -5.06 1.19
C THR A 226 -17.06 -4.38 1.00
N ALA A 227 -17.08 -3.15 0.47
CA ALA A 227 -15.93 -2.27 0.45
C ALA A 227 -15.98 -1.38 1.68
N ASP A 228 -15.00 -1.52 2.57
CA ASP A 228 -14.76 -0.62 3.69
C ASP A 228 -13.70 0.39 3.25
N LEU A 229 -14.02 1.69 3.36
CA LEU A 229 -13.16 2.79 2.96
C LEU A 229 -12.67 3.56 4.19
N ASP A 230 -11.43 3.99 4.10
CA ASP A 230 -10.70 4.88 5.00
C ASP A 230 -10.32 6.12 4.19
N LYS A 231 -10.77 7.30 4.63
CA LYS A 231 -10.41 8.57 4.02
C LYS A 231 -9.15 9.12 4.69
N THR A 232 -8.05 9.08 3.97
CA THR A 232 -6.74 9.45 4.50
C THR A 232 -6.32 10.85 3.99
N ASP A 233 -6.33 11.84 4.88
CA ASP A 233 -6.15 13.26 4.51
C ASP A 233 -4.69 13.77 4.59
N ASN A 234 -3.78 13.04 5.23
CA ASN A 234 -2.37 13.42 5.30
C ASN A 234 -1.52 12.53 4.39
N PHE A 235 -0.38 13.07 3.95
CA PHE A 235 0.59 12.38 3.11
C PHE A 235 2.00 12.57 3.67
N GLU A 236 2.69 11.46 3.89
CA GLU A 236 4.11 11.42 4.25
C GLU A 236 4.85 10.58 3.22
N MET A 237 6.03 11.02 2.79
CA MET A 237 6.85 10.29 1.83
C MET A 237 8.26 10.10 2.35
N GLY A 238 8.68 8.84 2.46
CA GLY A 238 10.05 8.45 2.77
C GLY A 238 10.90 8.43 1.49
N LEU A 239 11.82 9.38 1.36
CA LEU A 239 12.75 9.42 0.23
C LEU A 239 13.99 8.55 0.48
N PRO A 240 14.45 7.76 -0.51
CA PRO A 240 15.69 7.00 -0.38
C PRO A 240 16.91 7.94 -0.29
N ASN A 241 17.75 7.77 0.74
CA ASN A 241 19.00 8.50 0.86
C ASN A 241 20.16 7.70 0.23
N LYS A 242 20.14 7.52 -1.09
CA LYS A 242 21.17 6.79 -1.85
C LYS A 242 21.62 7.57 -3.09
N ALA A 243 22.90 7.45 -3.46
CA ALA A 243 23.47 8.18 -4.59
C ALA A 243 22.73 7.92 -5.91
N ASN A 244 22.43 6.66 -6.21
CA ASN A 244 21.72 6.27 -7.43
C ASN A 244 20.27 6.75 -7.49
N PHE A 245 19.62 7.07 -6.36
CA PHE A 245 18.32 7.75 -6.36
C PHE A 245 18.45 9.21 -6.78
N ASN A 246 19.49 9.90 -6.28
CA ASN A 246 19.76 11.31 -6.59
C ASN A 246 20.20 11.54 -8.05
N GLU A 247 20.61 10.48 -8.75
CA GLU A 247 20.97 10.50 -10.18
C GLU A 247 19.75 10.35 -11.11
N LEU A 248 18.57 10.01 -10.58
CA LEU A 248 17.35 9.85 -11.37
C LEU A 248 16.85 11.19 -11.91
N ASN A 249 16.40 11.18 -13.16
CA ASN A 249 15.80 12.35 -13.80
C ASN A 249 14.27 12.31 -13.75
N PHE A 250 13.69 12.98 -12.75
CA PHE A 250 12.23 13.10 -12.59
C PHE A 250 11.58 14.17 -13.48
N LYS A 251 12.32 14.82 -14.40
CA LYS A 251 11.74 15.87 -15.27
C LYS A 251 10.94 15.30 -16.44
N ALA A 252 11.13 14.02 -16.77
CA ALA A 252 10.40 13.38 -17.85
C ALA A 252 8.94 13.11 -17.45
N ASP A 253 8.02 13.26 -18.40
CA ASP A 253 6.63 12.82 -18.22
C ASP A 253 6.57 11.29 -18.35
N LEU A 254 6.26 10.62 -17.23
CA LEU A 254 6.21 9.16 -17.12
C LEU A 254 4.77 8.60 -17.06
N ARG A 255 3.75 9.44 -17.29
CA ARG A 255 2.34 9.05 -17.10
C ARG A 255 1.93 7.86 -17.97
N GLU A 256 2.37 7.81 -19.22
CA GLU A 256 2.03 6.70 -20.13
C GLU A 256 2.74 5.40 -19.73
N GLN A 257 3.98 5.48 -19.23
CA GLN A 257 4.72 4.33 -18.74
C GLN A 257 4.06 3.76 -17.48
N ILE A 258 3.63 4.63 -16.56
CA ILE A 258 2.88 4.26 -15.36
C ILE A 258 1.54 3.61 -15.74
N ARG A 259 0.79 4.21 -16.67
CA ARG A 259 -0.49 3.65 -17.14
C ARG A 259 -0.30 2.24 -17.72
N LYS A 260 0.70 2.05 -18.58
CA LYS A 260 1.05 0.73 -19.13
C LYS A 260 1.46 -0.27 -18.05
N ALA A 261 2.22 0.19 -17.07
CA ALA A 261 2.68 -0.67 -15.98
C ALA A 261 1.53 -1.09 -15.06
N GLU A 262 0.66 -0.17 -14.64
CA GLU A 262 -0.30 -0.40 -13.55
C GLU A 262 -1.72 -0.77 -14.01
N GLN A 263 -2.14 -0.37 -15.21
CA GLN A 263 -3.55 -0.47 -15.62
C GLN A 263 -3.79 -1.40 -16.82
N ASP A 264 -2.78 -1.65 -17.65
CA ASP A 264 -2.94 -2.47 -18.85
C ASP A 264 -2.70 -3.97 -18.53
N SER A 265 -3.61 -4.84 -18.96
CA SER A 265 -3.31 -6.28 -19.08
C SER A 265 -2.33 -6.48 -20.23
N TYR A 266 -1.30 -7.30 -20.02
CA TYR A 266 -0.37 -7.71 -21.06
C TYR A 266 -0.81 -9.07 -21.64
N GLN A 267 -2.10 -9.21 -21.97
CA GLN A 267 -2.54 -10.31 -22.81
C GLN A 267 -1.94 -10.15 -24.21
N SER A 268 -1.21 -11.19 -24.60
CA SER A 268 -0.56 -11.46 -25.87
C SER A 268 -1.28 -10.87 -27.09
N LYS A 269 -0.55 -10.04 -27.85
CA LYS A 269 -0.73 -9.99 -29.30
C LYS A 269 -0.40 -11.37 -29.87
N GLU A 270 -1.37 -12.28 -29.89
CA GLU A 270 -1.39 -13.44 -30.80
C GLU A 270 -2.80 -14.04 -30.83
N ALA A 271 -3.66 -13.41 -31.63
CA ALA A 271 -4.79 -14.04 -32.30
C ALA A 271 -5.10 -13.21 -33.56
N ALA A 272 -4.32 -13.45 -34.60
CA ALA A 272 -4.66 -13.17 -35.99
C ALA A 272 -4.44 -14.45 -36.78
#